data_AF-A0A7X5SBW3-F1
#
_entry.id   AF-A0A7X5SBW3-F1
#
_cell.length_a   1.000
_cell.length_b   1.000
_cell.length_c   1.000
_cell.angle_alpha   90.00
_cell.angle_beta   90.00
_cell.angle_gamma   90.00
#
_symmetry.space_group_name_H-M   'P 1'
#
loop_
_entity.id
_entity.type
_entity.pdbx_description
1 polymer ?
#
loop_
_entity_poly.entity_id
_entity_poly.type
_entity_poly.pdbx_seq_one_letter_code
_entity_poly.pdbx_strand_id
1 'polypeptide(L)'
;MAWLVKSSYLVAATLFLLGLQRMASPLTARSGIRWAGLGMLIATVATFFLPELHNVPLILAALAIGTGVAWWSARKVAITDMPQMVALYNGMGGGSAAAIGAVELLRFAFFANRDTTHWSAQAIA
;
A
#
# COMPACT_ATOMS: atom_id res chain seq x y z
N MET A 1 -10.10 -13.80 12.73
CA MET A 1 -9.86 -12.92 11.57
C MET A 1 -8.41 -12.44 11.48
N ALA A 2 -7.80 -11.92 12.56
CA ALA A 2 -6.43 -11.37 12.51
C ALA A 2 -5.36 -12.34 11.97
N TRP A 3 -5.46 -13.64 12.30
CA TRP A 3 -4.53 -14.65 11.75
C TRP A 3 -4.65 -14.78 10.23
N LEU A 4 -5.87 -14.68 9.67
CA LEU A 4 -6.12 -14.76 8.24
C LEU A 4 -5.46 -13.58 7.51
N VAL A 5 -5.59 -12.36 8.06
CA VAL A 5 -4.95 -11.15 7.50
C VAL A 5 -3.42 -11.31 7.52
N LYS A 6 -2.84 -11.72 8.66
CA LYS A 6 -1.39 -11.97 8.77
C LYS A 6 -0.90 -13.04 7.78
N SER A 7 -1.61 -14.16 7.67
CA SER A 7 -1.29 -15.22 6.71
C SER A 7 -1.40 -14.72 5.26
N SER A 8 -2.37 -13.86 4.95
CA SER A 8 -2.50 -13.28 3.62
C SER A 8 -1.31 -12.40 3.24
N TYR A 9 -0.71 -11.68 4.20
CA TYR A 9 0.50 -10.88 3.97
C TYR A 9 1.72 -11.75 3.71
N LEU A 10 1.85 -12.88 4.42
CA LEU A 10 2.88 -13.86 4.12
C LEU A 10 2.73 -14.39 2.68
N VAL A 11 1.51 -14.79 2.29
CA VAL A 11 1.21 -15.23 0.93
C VAL A 11 1.54 -14.14 -0.09
N ALA A 12 1.07 -12.91 0.13
CA ALA A 12 1.35 -11.78 -0.77
C ALA A 12 2.84 -11.51 -0.92
N ALA A 13 3.61 -11.52 0.18
CA ALA A 13 5.06 -11.37 0.15
C ALA A 13 5.73 -12.48 -0.67
N THR A 14 5.32 -13.73 -0.50
CA THR A 14 5.81 -14.85 -1.32
C THR A 14 5.49 -14.65 -2.80
N LEU A 15 4.27 -14.22 -3.14
CA LEU A 15 3.87 -13.94 -4.53
C LEU A 15 4.67 -12.78 -5.15
N PHE A 16 5.01 -11.75 -4.37
CA PHE A 16 5.89 -10.67 -4.83
C PHE A 16 7.31 -11.17 -5.12
N LEU A 17 7.89 -11.97 -4.22
CA LEU A 17 9.23 -12.55 -4.42
C LEU A 17 9.26 -13.45 -5.67
N LEU A 18 8.28 -14.35 -5.81
CA LEU A 18 8.14 -15.21 -6.99
C LEU A 18 7.90 -14.38 -8.26
N GLY A 19 7.10 -13.32 -8.17
CA GLY A 19 6.87 -12.40 -9.27
C GLY A 19 8.16 -11.74 -9.75
N LEU A 20 8.94 -11.18 -8.82
CA LEU A 20 10.21 -10.52 -9.10
C LEU A 20 11.24 -11.50 -9.70
N GLN A 21 11.37 -12.69 -9.11
CA GLN A 21 12.25 -13.74 -9.62
C GLN A 21 11.90 -14.12 -11.07
N ARG A 22 10.60 -14.26 -11.38
CA ARG A 22 10.14 -14.60 -12.74
C ARG A 22 10.28 -13.44 -13.72
N MET A 23 10.29 -12.19 -13.26
CA MET A 23 10.54 -11.02 -14.12
C MET A 23 12.00 -10.91 -14.58
N ALA A 24 12.93 -11.59 -13.92
CA ALA A 24 14.35 -11.61 -14.31
C ALA A 24 14.67 -12.45 -15.56
N SER A 25 13.73 -13.27 -16.05
CA SER A 25 13.89 -14.07 -17.28
C SER A 25 12.85 -13.69 -18.33
N PRO A 26 13.24 -13.47 -19.61
CA PRO A 26 12.30 -13.16 -20.69
C PRO A 26 11.20 -14.22 -20.87
N LEU A 27 11.54 -15.50 -20.65
CA LEU A 27 10.61 -16.63 -20.80
C LEU A 27 9.46 -16.57 -19.78
N THR A 28 9.72 -16.04 -18.59
CA THR A 28 8.75 -16.00 -17.48
C THR A 28 8.23 -14.60 -17.16
N ALA A 29 8.76 -13.54 -17.77
CA ALA A 29 8.49 -12.15 -17.38
C ALA A 29 6.99 -11.79 -17.35
N ARG A 30 6.24 -12.15 -18.40
CA ARG A 30 4.79 -11.89 -18.47
C ARG A 30 3.99 -12.59 -17.36
N SER A 31 4.43 -13.77 -16.95
CA SER A 31 3.81 -14.46 -15.82
C SER A 31 4.24 -13.85 -14.48
N GLY A 32 5.48 -13.37 -14.37
CA GLY A 32 6.01 -12.74 -13.15
C GLY A 32 5.20 -11.52 -12.73
N ILE A 33 4.87 -10.62 -13.65
CA ILE A 33 4.03 -9.46 -13.33
C ILE A 33 2.61 -9.85 -12.89
N ARG A 34 2.06 -10.97 -13.38
CA ARG A 34 0.75 -11.49 -12.94
C ARG A 34 0.79 -12.04 -11.52
N TRP A 35 1.86 -12.75 -11.15
CA TRP A 35 2.09 -13.22 -9.77
C TRP A 35 2.17 -12.05 -8.79
N ALA A 36 2.95 -11.01 -9.13
CA ALA A 36 3.04 -9.80 -8.32
C ALA A 36 1.68 -9.06 -8.22
N GLY A 37 0.95 -8.95 -9.34
CA GLY A 37 -0.38 -8.34 -9.36
C GLY A 37 -1.40 -9.07 -8.47
N LEU A 38 -1.37 -10.41 -8.44
CA LEU A 38 -2.20 -11.21 -7.53
C LEU A 38 -1.82 -10.96 -6.06
N GLY A 39 -0.52 -10.90 -5.75
CA GLY A 39 -0.04 -10.55 -4.41
C GLY A 39 -0.55 -9.18 -3.95
N MET A 40 -0.49 -8.18 -4.82
CA MET A 40 -1.01 -6.83 -4.53
C MET A 40 -2.53 -6.83 -4.26
N LEU A 41 -3.30 -7.57 -5.07
CA LEU A 41 -4.75 -7.69 -4.87
C LEU A 41 -5.08 -8.35 -3.53
N ILE A 42 -4.39 -9.45 -3.19
CA ILE A 42 -4.59 -10.17 -1.92
C ILE A 42 -4.29 -9.25 -0.73
N ALA A 43 -3.13 -8.58 -0.73
CA ALA A 43 -2.74 -7.69 0.37
C ALA A 43 -3.72 -6.51 0.53
N THR A 44 -4.13 -5.90 -0.58
CA THR A 44 -5.08 -4.76 -0.57
C THR A 44 -6.44 -5.19 -0.02
N VAL A 45 -7.00 -6.30 -0.51
CA VAL A 45 -8.30 -6.81 -0.04
C VAL A 45 -8.25 -7.24 1.41
N ALA A 46 -7.19 -7.96 1.82
CA ALA A 46 -7.01 -8.38 3.21
C ALA A 46 -6.96 -7.21 4.20
N THR A 47 -6.43 -6.06 3.76
CA THR A 47 -6.31 -4.85 4.58
C THR A 47 -7.67 -4.28 4.98
N PHE A 48 -8.73 -4.52 4.20
CA PHE A 48 -10.10 -4.14 4.57
C PHE A 48 -10.66 -4.91 5.78
N PHE A 49 -10.01 -6.00 6.19
CA PHE A 49 -10.42 -6.82 7.33
C PHE A 49 -9.57 -6.59 8.58
N LEU A 50 -8.74 -5.53 8.61
CA LEU A 50 -8.10 -5.12 9.85
C LEU A 50 -9.15 -4.66 10.87
N PRO A 51 -8.93 -4.96 12.17
CA PRO A 51 -9.71 -4.34 13.22
C PRO A 51 -9.48 -2.82 13.22
N GLU A 52 -10.49 -2.04 13.64
CA GLU A 52 -10.42 -0.58 13.73
C GLU A 52 -10.18 0.14 12.39
N LEU A 53 -10.58 -0.46 11.27
CA LEU A 53 -10.56 0.24 9.98
C LEU A 53 -11.73 1.22 9.88
N HIS A 54 -11.41 2.50 9.83
CA HIS A 54 -12.38 3.59 9.72
C HIS A 54 -12.31 4.24 8.32
N ASN A 55 -13.27 5.12 8.01
CA ASN A 55 -13.29 5.91 6.78
C ASN A 55 -13.31 5.10 5.47
N VAL A 56 -13.94 3.93 5.48
CA VAL A 56 -14.03 3.04 4.31
C VAL A 56 -14.50 3.75 3.03
N PRO A 57 -15.52 4.63 3.05
CA PRO A 57 -15.91 5.38 1.84
C PRO A 57 -14.79 6.25 1.27
N LEU A 58 -14.00 6.91 2.12
CA LEU A 58 -12.86 7.72 1.68
C LEU A 58 -11.73 6.86 1.13
N ILE A 59 -11.45 5.71 1.77
CA ILE A 59 -10.45 4.74 1.28
C ILE A 59 -10.83 4.25 -0.11
N LEU A 60 -12.09 3.85 -0.32
CA LEU A 60 -12.58 3.38 -1.62
C LEU A 60 -12.55 4.49 -2.67
N ALA A 61 -12.93 5.72 -2.32
CA ALA A 61 -12.84 6.86 -3.23
C ALA A 61 -11.39 7.16 -3.64
N ALA A 62 -10.46 7.18 -2.68
CA ALA A 62 -9.03 7.39 -2.95
C ALA A 62 -8.45 6.27 -3.81
N LEU A 63 -8.81 5.00 -3.53
CA LEU A 63 -8.39 3.84 -4.32
C LEU A 63 -8.92 3.96 -5.76
N ALA A 64 -10.20 4.30 -5.95
CA ALA A 64 -10.81 4.43 -7.26
C ALA A 64 -10.17 5.56 -8.08
N ILE A 65 -9.97 6.73 -7.47
CA ILE A 65 -9.35 7.88 -8.15
C ILE A 65 -7.89 7.58 -8.48
N GLY A 66 -7.11 7.11 -7.50
CA GLY A 66 -5.68 6.85 -7.66
C GLY A 66 -5.41 5.75 -8.70
N THR A 67 -6.08 4.60 -8.58
CA THR A 67 -5.93 3.49 -9.54
C THR A 67 -6.47 3.86 -10.91
N GLY A 68 -7.61 4.57 -11.00
CA GLY A 68 -8.22 4.98 -12.26
C GLY A 68 -7.34 5.95 -13.05
N VAL A 69 -6.82 7.00 -12.41
CA VAL A 69 -5.95 7.99 -13.05
C VAL A 69 -4.59 7.36 -13.44
N ALA A 70 -4.00 6.55 -12.55
CA ALA A 70 -2.75 5.86 -12.85
C ALA A 70 -2.92 4.88 -14.02
N TRP A 71 -4.00 4.10 -14.05
CA TRP A 71 -4.30 3.17 -15.13
C TRP A 71 -4.52 3.88 -16.47
N TRP A 72 -5.30 4.96 -16.47
CA TRP A 72 -5.58 5.74 -17.68
C TRP A 72 -4.31 6.36 -18.26
N SER A 73 -3.48 6.99 -17.42
CA SER A 73 -2.21 7.59 -17.84
C SER A 73 -1.23 6.52 -18.36
N ALA A 74 -1.04 5.41 -17.63
CA ALA A 74 -0.13 4.33 -18.05
C ALA A 74 -0.49 3.70 -19.41
N ARG A 75 -1.77 3.69 -19.78
CA ARG A 75 -2.23 3.14 -21.07
C ARG A 75 -2.07 4.08 -22.26
N LYS A 76 -2.02 5.40 -22.03
CA LYS A 76 -1.99 6.40 -23.11
C LYS A 76 -0.58 6.85 -23.49
N VAL A 77 0.40 6.66 -22.61
CA VAL A 77 1.76 7.15 -22.81
C VAL A 77 2.50 6.33 -23.87
N ALA A 78 3.32 7.00 -24.68
CA ALA A 78 4.15 6.36 -25.68
C ALA A 78 5.21 5.45 -25.05
N ILE A 79 5.62 4.38 -25.74
CA ILE A 79 6.65 3.46 -25.24
C ILE A 79 8.01 4.14 -25.01
N THR A 80 8.30 5.21 -25.78
CA THR A 80 9.50 6.06 -25.64
C THR A 80 9.53 6.83 -24.33
N ASP A 81 8.35 7.11 -23.77
CA ASP A 81 8.14 7.92 -22.57
C ASP A 81 8.04 7.06 -21.29
N MET A 82 8.21 5.74 -21.40
CA MET A 82 8.13 4.84 -20.25
C MET A 82 9.11 5.20 -19.11
N PRO A 83 10.37 5.61 -19.36
CA PRO A 83 11.29 5.97 -18.27
C PRO A 83 10.75 7.08 -17.36
N GLN A 84 10.15 8.15 -17.90
CA GLN A 84 9.58 9.21 -17.05
C GLN A 84 8.34 8.77 -16.28
N MET A 85 7.54 7.87 -16.86
CA MET A 85 6.38 7.32 -16.16
C MET A 85 6.81 6.46 -14.97
N VAL A 86 7.88 5.68 -15.12
CA VAL A 86 8.48 4.94 -14.00
C VAL A 86 8.94 5.89 -12.90
N ALA A 87 9.62 6.99 -13.24
CA ALA A 87 10.05 8.00 -12.28
C ALA A 87 8.86 8.64 -11.54
N LEU A 88 7.79 9.00 -12.28
CA LEU A 88 6.58 9.57 -11.69
C LEU A 88 5.88 8.60 -10.72
N TYR A 89 5.66 7.34 -11.13
CA TYR A 89 5.02 6.34 -10.28
C TYR A 89 5.89 5.96 -9.06
N ASN A 90 7.21 5.93 -9.21
CA ASN A 90 8.12 5.72 -8.08
C ASN A 90 8.10 6.91 -7.11
N GLY A 91 8.09 8.14 -7.63
CA GLY A 91 7.94 9.37 -6.84
C GLY A 91 6.62 9.40 -6.06
N MET A 92 5.50 9.01 -6.66
CA MET A 92 4.22 8.88 -5.95
C MET A 92 4.26 7.80 -4.86
N GLY A 93 4.95 6.68 -5.11
CA GLY A 93 5.23 5.67 -4.09
C GLY A 93 5.99 6.25 -2.90
N GLY A 94 7.07 7.00 -3.15
CA GLY A 94 7.82 7.72 -2.12
C GLY A 94 6.97 8.74 -1.36
N GLY A 95 6.15 9.52 -2.07
CA GLY A 95 5.21 10.48 -1.48
C GLY A 95 4.18 9.82 -0.56
N SER A 96 3.67 8.64 -0.93
CA SER A 96 2.76 7.87 -0.08
C SER A 96 3.43 7.42 1.23
N ALA A 97 4.68 6.94 1.17
CA ALA A 97 5.44 6.56 2.36
C ALA A 97 5.73 7.78 3.25
N ALA A 98 6.08 8.93 2.66
CA ALA A 98 6.27 10.18 3.37
C ALA A 98 4.99 10.65 4.07
N ALA A 99 3.82 10.54 3.42
CA ALA A 99 2.54 10.89 4.02
C ALA A 99 2.18 9.97 5.20
N ILE A 100 2.40 8.66 5.08
CA ILE A 100 2.23 7.71 6.19
C ILE A 100 3.14 8.10 7.36
N GLY A 101 4.41 8.36 7.09
CA GLY A 101 5.38 8.78 8.11
C GLY A 101 5.00 10.09 8.79
N ALA A 102 4.53 11.09 8.03
CA ALA A 102 4.09 12.37 8.58
C ALA A 102 2.86 12.23 9.50
N VAL A 103 1.87 11.44 9.09
CA VAL A 103 0.66 11.20 9.91
C VAL A 103 1.03 10.50 11.21
N GLU A 104 1.87 9.47 11.17
CA GLU A 104 2.27 8.76 12.39
C GLU A 104 3.16 9.61 13.29
N LEU A 105 4.05 10.45 12.73
CA LEU A 105 4.86 11.39 13.50
C LEU A 105 4.00 12.43 14.23
N LEU A 106 3.00 13.01 13.54
CA LEU A 106 2.06 13.95 14.15
C LEU A 106 1.22 13.30 15.25
N ARG A 107 0.77 12.07 15.02
CA ARG A 107 0.05 11.26 16.00
C ARG A 107 0.90 11.01 17.24
N PHE A 108 2.16 10.59 17.06
CA PHE A 108 3.10 10.37 18.16
C PHE A 108 3.38 11.67 18.94
N ALA A 109 3.66 12.78 18.24
CA ALA A 109 3.90 14.07 18.87
C ALA A 109 2.70 14.55 19.69
N PHE A 110 1.48 14.33 19.19
CA PHE A 110 0.27 14.61 19.94
C PHE A 110 0.22 13.81 21.25
N PHE A 111 0.44 12.49 21.20
CA PHE A 111 0.44 11.65 22.40
C PHE A 111 1.54 12.02 23.39
N ALA A 112 2.75 12.33 22.90
CA ALA A 112 3.89 12.68 23.74
C ALA A 112 3.69 14.00 24.50
N ASN A 113 2.90 14.94 23.95
CA ASN A 113 2.69 16.27 24.52
C ASN A 113 1.33 16.41 25.25
N ARG A 114 0.57 15.32 25.42
CA ARG A 114 -0.65 15.32 26.24
C ARG A 114 -0.26 15.36 27.72
N ASP A 115 -0.82 16.32 28.46
CA ASP A 115 -0.69 16.33 29.92
C ASP A 115 -1.53 15.19 30.52
N THR A 116 -0.86 14.07 30.80
CA THR A 116 -1.47 12.83 31.32
C THR A 116 -1.41 12.73 32.84
N THR A 117 -0.88 13.75 33.51
CA THR A 117 -0.72 13.77 34.98
C THR A 117 -2.02 13.59 35.76
N HIS A 118 -3.17 13.89 35.14
CA HIS A 118 -4.50 13.76 35.74
C HIS A 118 -5.34 12.61 35.17
N TRP A 119 -4.79 11.80 34.27
CA TRP A 119 -5.55 10.75 33.58
C TRP A 119 -5.47 9.44 34.36
N SER A 120 -6.60 8.74 34.48
CA SER A 120 -6.60 7.39 35.04
C SER A 120 -5.85 6.42 34.12
N ALA A 121 -5.27 5.35 34.67
CA ALA A 121 -4.52 4.36 33.88
C ALA A 121 -5.35 3.75 32.73
N GLN A 122 -6.68 3.75 32.85
CA GLN A 122 -7.61 3.30 31.80
C GLN A 122 -7.81 4.32 30.67
N ALA A 123 -7.50 5.60 30.88
CA ALA A 123 -7.65 6.65 29.87
C ALA A 123 -6.38 6.84 29.01
N ILE A 124 -5.26 6.25 29.42
CA ILE A 124 -3.96 6.30 28.72
C ILE A 124 -3.74 5.05 27.84
N ALA A 125 -4.45 3.95 28.12
CA ALA A 125 -4.42 2.69 27.37
C ALA A 125 -5.22 2.78 26.05
#